data_AF-A0A7X6TX25-F1
#
_entry.id   AF-A0A7X6TX25-F1
#
_cell.length_a   1.000
_cell.length_b   1.000
_cell.length_c   1.000
_cell.angle_alpha   90.00
_cell.angle_beta   90.00
_cell.angle_gamma   90.00
#
_symmetry.space_group_name_H-M   'P 1'
#
loop_
_entity.id
_entity.type
_entity.pdbx_description
1 polymer ?
#
loop_
_entity_poly.entity_id
_entity_poly.type
_entity_poly.pdbx_seq_one_letter_code
_entity_poly.pdbx_strand_id
1 'polypeptide(L)'
;DLSDRNGLLISVEVKREANPHIVLNQLYKHTKLEDTFGVNMLALVNMRPRQLNLKEMLFYYLEHQKEVVTRRTQFDLKKAEDRAHILEGLLIALNHIDEVIRIIRAAESTEMAKNELMERFELSELQTIAILDMRLRRLSQLEGGRIEREYNELQELMASLKAILADPSVLLNVIRTELLEIKEKYGDPRRTSIEMQENEIDYEDLINEEDVVITLTSSGYIKRISADAYSAQRRGGRGIQAMNMKEDDLITNVFITSTHRNLLFFTNRGKVYRLKAYEIPDAGRNTKGMNIINILPIEADEEIQCVLSIGSIEDGSYLIMGTKQGVVKKTPLEDFANIRKNGLIAIHLREEDELLQVKATKGTAEMIVVTQDGMAIRFKEEDVRPMGRSASGVRAIRLREGDEAVTMDIAVEGEQLLVVSENGMGKRTPLEDFRLQTRGGIGTIAYKVTKRSGKVVAARVTNDDDEIMLVNSDGVAIRIKADEVSVVSRNATGVILMKSKGDTTVVSMAKIKKTPDEENEPDVEEIDSEELLDRDEKHFDNEDITDMDEFKDKEEKFAERKPKKEEEEDEDLIEELLEEVTEDLESDDADDADDADEEDEE
;
A
#
# COMPACT_ATOMS: atom_id res chain seq x y z
N ASP A 1 -16.10 30.31 -12.63
CA ASP A 1 -16.47 30.59 -11.23
C ASP A 1 -17.96 30.86 -11.23
N LEU A 2 -18.72 30.15 -10.39
CA LEU A 2 -20.17 30.23 -10.28
C LEU A 2 -20.61 30.55 -8.84
N SER A 3 -19.70 31.14 -8.06
CA SER A 3 -19.94 31.46 -6.65
C SER A 3 -20.98 32.58 -6.48
N ASP A 4 -21.85 32.43 -5.49
CA ASP A 4 -22.95 33.35 -5.19
C ASP A 4 -23.04 33.68 -3.68
N ARG A 5 -24.14 34.30 -3.25
CA ARG A 5 -24.39 34.59 -1.82
C ARG A 5 -24.68 33.33 -0.98
N ASN A 6 -24.99 32.21 -1.63
CA ASN A 6 -25.34 30.94 -0.98
C ASN A 6 -24.12 30.03 -0.80
N GLY A 7 -23.03 30.25 -1.52
CA GLY A 7 -21.77 29.54 -1.29
C GLY A 7 -20.71 29.71 -2.37
N LEU A 8 -19.55 29.09 -2.11
CA LEU A 8 -18.46 28.97 -3.08
C LEU A 8 -18.76 27.80 -4.03
N LEU A 9 -18.83 28.06 -5.33
CA LEU A 9 -19.00 27.03 -6.35
C LEU A 9 -18.01 27.22 -7.51
N ILE A 10 -17.06 26.29 -7.63
CA ILE A 10 -16.03 26.32 -8.66
C ILE A 10 -16.28 25.18 -9.64
N SER A 11 -16.58 25.51 -10.89
CA SER A 11 -16.69 24.55 -11.99
C SER A 11 -15.39 24.50 -12.79
N VAL A 12 -14.87 23.30 -13.05
CA VAL A 12 -13.68 23.03 -13.86
C VAL A 12 -14.08 22.12 -15.00
N GLU A 13 -14.05 22.65 -16.23
CA GLU A 13 -14.36 21.88 -17.43
C GLU A 13 -13.15 21.02 -17.84
N VAL A 14 -13.37 19.73 -18.05
CA VAL A 14 -12.32 18.76 -18.41
C VAL A 14 -12.43 18.43 -19.90
N LYS A 15 -11.28 18.22 -20.57
CA LYS A 15 -11.25 17.81 -21.99
C LYS A 15 -11.98 16.47 -22.19
N ARG A 16 -12.67 16.32 -23.32
CA ARG A 16 -13.54 15.16 -23.65
C ARG A 16 -12.84 13.79 -23.58
N GLU A 17 -11.54 13.72 -23.83
CA GLU A 17 -10.76 12.47 -23.80
C GLU A 17 -10.02 12.24 -22.46
N ALA A 18 -10.06 13.20 -21.54
CA ALA A 18 -9.33 13.12 -20.28
C ALA A 18 -10.21 12.53 -19.16
N ASN A 19 -9.64 11.62 -18.37
CA ASN A 19 -10.33 11.04 -17.21
C ASN A 19 -10.42 12.09 -16.07
N PRO A 20 -11.63 12.47 -15.61
CA PRO A 20 -11.82 13.51 -14.59
C PRO A 20 -11.13 13.22 -13.26
N HIS A 21 -11.05 11.95 -12.85
CA HIS A 21 -10.40 11.57 -11.58
C HIS A 21 -8.89 11.80 -11.62
N ILE A 22 -8.25 11.57 -12.77
CA ILE A 22 -6.82 11.83 -12.96
C ILE A 22 -6.52 13.32 -12.85
N VAL A 23 -7.36 14.15 -13.48
CA VAL A 23 -7.23 15.61 -13.44
C VAL A 23 -7.42 16.12 -12.01
N LEU A 24 -8.41 15.61 -11.29
CA LEU A 24 -8.65 15.97 -9.88
C LEU A 24 -7.43 15.67 -8.99
N ASN A 25 -6.80 14.51 -9.16
CA ASN A 25 -5.60 14.16 -8.41
C ASN A 25 -4.39 15.03 -8.76
N GLN A 26 -4.21 15.35 -10.04
CA GLN A 26 -3.17 16.28 -10.46
C GLN A 26 -3.40 17.66 -9.86
N LEU A 27 -4.67 18.09 -9.74
CA LEU A 27 -5.02 19.33 -9.05
C LEU A 27 -4.66 19.25 -7.57
N TYR A 28 -5.02 18.18 -6.85
CA TYR A 28 -4.60 18.01 -5.45
C TYR A 28 -3.09 18.08 -5.28
N LYS A 29 -2.33 17.39 -6.14
CA LYS A 29 -0.86 17.31 -6.06
C LYS A 29 -0.13 18.62 -6.38
N HIS A 30 -0.66 19.40 -7.33
CA HIS A 30 0.03 20.58 -7.86
C HIS A 30 -0.59 21.92 -7.44
N THR A 31 -1.73 21.91 -6.75
CA THR A 31 -2.41 23.13 -6.29
C THR A 31 -2.57 23.14 -4.76
N LYS A 32 -3.18 24.21 -4.24
CA LYS A 32 -3.45 24.41 -2.81
C LYS A 32 -4.81 23.87 -2.35
N LEU A 33 -5.47 23.05 -3.18
CA LEU A 33 -6.66 22.31 -2.77
C LEU A 33 -6.33 21.23 -1.73
N GLU A 34 -5.11 20.71 -1.77
CA GLU A 34 -4.51 19.89 -0.70
C GLU A 34 -3.31 20.64 -0.12
N ASP A 35 -3.24 20.75 1.21
CA ASP A 35 -2.09 21.36 1.88
C ASP A 35 -1.80 20.66 3.20
N THR A 36 -0.53 20.65 3.57
CA THR A 36 -0.09 20.07 4.83
C THR A 36 -0.12 21.13 5.92
N PHE A 37 -0.80 20.86 7.03
CA PHE A 37 -0.79 21.73 8.19
C PHE A 37 0.07 21.15 9.33
N GLY A 38 1.17 21.83 9.64
CA GLY A 38 2.08 21.45 10.72
C GLY A 38 1.47 21.72 12.10
N VAL A 39 0.97 20.68 12.78
CA VAL A 39 0.41 20.80 14.13
C VAL A 39 1.52 20.70 15.18
N ASN A 40 1.72 21.76 15.97
CA ASN A 40 2.65 21.76 17.10
C ASN A 40 2.00 22.27 18.38
N MET A 41 1.81 21.38 19.36
CA MET A 41 1.22 21.70 20.67
C MET A 41 2.29 22.21 21.65
N LEU A 42 2.70 23.47 21.48
CA LEU A 42 3.67 24.16 22.34
C LEU A 42 2.96 25.18 23.24
N ALA A 43 3.19 25.11 24.56
CA ALA A 43 2.60 26.04 25.53
C ALA A 43 3.57 26.40 26.67
N LEU A 44 3.24 27.42 27.45
CA LEU A 44 3.98 27.81 28.65
C LEU A 44 3.44 27.08 29.88
N VAL A 45 4.30 26.31 30.54
CA VAL A 45 4.00 25.70 31.85
C VAL A 45 4.96 26.32 32.86
N ASN A 46 4.43 27.00 33.87
CA ASN A 46 5.23 27.71 34.88
C ASN A 46 6.27 28.67 34.23
N MET A 47 5.82 29.45 33.25
CA MET A 47 6.64 30.40 32.48
C MET A 47 7.78 29.75 31.67
N ARG A 48 7.71 28.45 31.38
CA ARG A 48 8.68 27.74 30.53
C ARG A 48 7.99 27.09 29.34
N PRO A 49 8.53 27.25 28.11
CA PRO A 49 7.98 26.59 26.93
C PRO A 49 8.16 25.09 27.03
N ARG A 50 7.07 24.35 26.85
CA ARG A 50 7.06 22.88 26.83
C ARG A 50 6.15 22.40 25.70
N GLN A 51 6.60 21.39 24.99
CA GLN A 51 5.75 20.64 24.08
C GLN A 51 4.89 19.69 24.93
N LEU A 52 3.58 19.70 24.68
CA LEU A 52 2.60 18.94 25.45
C LEU A 52 1.81 18.02 24.53
N ASN A 53 1.40 16.87 25.04
CA ASN A 53 0.37 16.06 24.39
C ASN A 53 -1.04 16.50 24.83
N LEU A 54 -2.09 15.98 24.17
CA LEU A 54 -3.48 16.34 24.47
C LEU A 54 -3.87 16.03 25.93
N LYS A 55 -3.37 14.94 26.50
CA LYS A 55 -3.63 14.56 27.90
C LYS A 55 -3.04 15.58 28.86
N GLU A 56 -1.82 16.03 28.62
CA GLU A 56 -1.14 17.04 29.45
C GLU A 56 -1.83 18.40 29.35
N MET A 57 -2.25 18.80 28.15
CA MET A 57 -3.03 20.03 27.94
C MET A 57 -4.33 20.02 28.75
N LEU A 58 -5.11 18.93 28.65
CA LEU A 58 -6.35 18.77 29.40
C LEU A 58 -6.10 18.72 30.91
N PHE A 59 -5.01 18.07 31.35
CA PHE A 59 -4.63 18.02 32.75
C PHE A 59 -4.36 19.42 33.32
N TYR A 60 -3.52 20.23 32.66
CA TYR A 60 -3.23 21.59 33.13
C TYR A 60 -4.46 22.50 33.10
N TYR A 61 -5.34 22.34 32.11
CA TYR A 61 -6.61 23.03 32.09
C TYR A 61 -7.48 22.68 33.30
N LEU A 62 -7.60 21.39 33.63
CA LEU A 62 -8.38 20.95 34.80
C LEU A 62 -7.77 21.40 36.13
N GLU A 63 -6.44 21.40 36.26
CA GLU A 63 -5.77 21.94 37.45
C GLU A 63 -6.06 23.44 37.63
N HIS A 64 -6.02 24.21 36.55
CA HIS A 64 -6.42 25.62 36.58
C HIS A 64 -7.91 25.78 36.99
N GLN A 65 -8.81 24.96 36.45
CA GLN A 65 -10.23 24.99 36.84
C GLN A 65 -10.43 24.69 38.34
N LYS A 66 -9.70 23.73 38.90
CA LYS A 66 -9.74 23.44 40.34
C LYS A 66 -9.31 24.66 41.16
N GLU A 67 -8.25 25.35 40.76
CA GLU A 67 -7.78 26.54 41.46
C GLU A 67 -8.84 27.66 41.42
N VAL A 68 -9.39 27.94 40.24
CA VAL A 68 -10.40 29.00 40.04
C VAL A 68 -11.66 28.71 40.85
N VAL A 69 -12.19 27.49 40.78
CA VAL A 69 -13.38 27.10 41.53
C VAL A 69 -13.12 27.14 43.03
N THR A 70 -11.95 26.67 43.50
CA THR A 70 -11.59 26.75 44.92
C THR A 70 -11.59 28.19 45.42
N ARG A 71 -10.96 29.11 44.67
CA ARG A 71 -10.88 30.53 45.03
C ARG A 71 -12.25 31.20 45.04
N ARG A 72 -13.11 30.88 44.06
CA ARG A 72 -14.50 31.36 43.98
C ARG A 72 -15.30 30.88 45.19
N THR A 73 -15.27 29.57 45.48
CA THR A 73 -15.98 28.96 46.61
C THR A 73 -15.51 29.52 47.96
N GLN A 74 -14.20 29.77 48.14
CA GLN A 74 -13.67 30.42 49.34
C GLN A 74 -14.17 31.86 49.50
N PHE A 75 -14.23 32.61 48.41
CA PHE A 75 -14.76 33.98 48.42
C PHE A 75 -16.24 34.01 48.80
N ASP A 76 -17.04 33.12 48.20
CA ASP A 76 -18.47 33.01 48.47
C ASP A 76 -18.73 32.54 49.91
N LEU A 77 -17.93 31.57 50.39
CA LEU A 77 -18.02 31.10 51.77
C LEU A 77 -17.74 32.21 52.77
N LYS A 78 -16.66 32.97 52.58
CA LYS A 78 -16.32 34.09 53.46
C LYS A 78 -17.44 35.13 53.48
N LYS A 79 -18.00 35.46 52.32
CA LYS A 79 -19.13 36.41 52.21
C LYS A 79 -20.38 35.90 52.94
N ALA A 80 -20.66 34.60 52.85
CA ALA A 80 -21.77 33.97 53.56
C ALA A 80 -21.54 33.96 55.08
N GLU A 81 -20.33 33.66 55.55
CA GLU A 81 -19.95 33.67 56.98
C GLU A 81 -20.07 35.08 57.58
N ASP A 82 -19.54 36.11 56.90
CA ASP A 82 -19.65 37.50 57.31
C ASP A 82 -21.13 37.93 57.46
N ARG A 83 -21.99 37.48 56.53
CA ARG A 83 -23.43 37.78 56.55
C ARG A 83 -24.16 37.01 57.65
N ALA A 84 -23.90 35.72 57.79
CA ALA A 84 -24.52 34.86 58.80
C ALA A 84 -24.19 35.35 60.22
N HIS A 85 -22.95 35.78 60.45
CA HIS A 85 -22.51 36.37 61.71
C HIS A 85 -23.34 37.61 62.08
N ILE A 86 -23.62 38.51 61.13
CA ILE A 86 -24.49 39.68 61.39
C ILE A 86 -25.93 39.24 61.71
N LEU A 87 -26.49 38.29 60.95
CA LEU A 87 -27.87 37.82 61.15
C LEU A 87 -28.04 37.09 62.49
N GLU A 88 -27.04 36.34 62.94
CA GLU A 88 -27.02 35.68 64.25
C GLU A 88 -27.16 36.71 65.38
N GLY A 89 -26.39 37.80 65.34
CA GLY A 89 -26.51 38.89 66.31
C GLY A 89 -27.90 39.55 66.29
N LEU A 90 -28.47 39.75 65.10
CA LEU A 90 -29.83 40.28 64.95
C LEU A 90 -30.90 39.33 65.52
N LEU A 91 -30.75 38.01 65.34
CA LEU A 91 -31.67 37.01 65.90
C LEU A 91 -31.60 36.97 67.43
N ILE A 92 -30.40 37.02 68.01
CA ILE A 92 -30.21 37.13 69.47
C ILE A 92 -30.91 38.38 69.99
N ALA A 93 -30.73 39.52 69.31
CA ALA A 93 -31.37 40.77 69.69
C ALA A 93 -32.91 40.72 69.58
N LEU A 94 -33.46 40.05 68.56
CA LEU A 94 -34.91 39.88 68.40
C LEU A 94 -35.52 39.00 69.50
N ASN A 95 -34.82 37.94 69.92
CA ASN A 95 -35.27 37.05 70.99
C ASN A 95 -35.24 37.71 72.38
N HIS A 96 -34.37 38.71 72.58
CA HIS A 96 -34.17 39.43 73.84
C HIS A 96 -34.48 40.93 73.74
N ILE A 97 -35.46 41.31 72.93
CA ILE A 97 -35.68 42.71 72.54
C ILE A 97 -35.94 43.66 73.71
N ASP A 98 -36.69 43.23 74.73
CA ASP A 98 -36.99 44.06 75.90
C ASP A 98 -35.73 44.39 76.71
N GLU A 99 -34.81 43.43 76.81
CA GLU A 99 -33.52 43.61 77.48
C GLU A 99 -32.59 44.51 76.68
N VAL A 100 -32.55 44.35 75.36
CA VAL A 100 -31.79 45.22 74.44
C VAL A 100 -32.29 46.67 74.52
N ILE A 101 -33.61 46.90 74.46
CA ILE A 101 -34.20 48.25 74.57
C ILE A 101 -33.89 48.86 75.93
N ARG A 102 -33.92 48.07 77.01
CA ARG A 102 -33.60 48.55 78.36
C ARG A 102 -32.15 49.03 78.45
N ILE A 103 -31.20 48.26 77.92
CA ILE A 103 -29.77 48.62 77.89
C ILE A 103 -29.58 49.91 77.08
N ILE A 104 -30.15 49.98 75.88
CA ILE A 104 -30.03 51.16 75.01
C ILE A 104 -30.66 52.42 75.65
N ARG A 105 -31.78 52.29 76.37
CA ARG A 105 -32.44 53.42 77.04
C ARG A 105 -31.75 53.85 78.35
N ALA A 106 -31.03 52.95 79.01
CA ALA A 106 -30.33 53.23 80.27
C ALA A 106 -28.93 53.83 80.06
N ALA A 107 -28.30 53.54 78.92
CA ALA A 107 -26.97 54.06 78.59
C ALA A 107 -26.99 55.56 78.26
N GLU A 108 -26.03 56.32 78.79
CA GLU A 108 -25.90 57.76 78.51
C GLU A 108 -25.20 58.06 77.16
N SER A 109 -24.54 57.06 76.55
CA SER A 109 -23.88 57.19 75.24
C SER A 109 -23.99 55.91 74.40
N THR A 110 -23.87 56.06 73.07
CA THR A 110 -23.87 54.93 72.13
C THR A 110 -22.71 53.97 72.34
N GLU A 111 -21.55 54.48 72.77
CA GLU A 111 -20.38 53.64 73.09
C GLU A 111 -20.60 52.81 74.34
N MET A 112 -21.27 53.35 75.37
CA MET A 112 -21.62 52.58 76.57
C MET A 112 -22.65 51.49 76.26
N ALA A 113 -23.70 51.82 75.49
CA ALA A 113 -24.69 50.83 75.05
C ALA A 113 -24.04 49.69 74.25
N LYS A 114 -23.08 50.03 73.37
CA LYS A 114 -22.33 49.07 72.58
C LYS A 114 -21.51 48.11 73.45
N ASN A 115 -20.73 48.62 74.39
CA ASN A 115 -19.91 47.78 75.27
C ASN A 115 -20.77 46.89 76.16
N GLU A 116 -21.88 47.41 76.70
CA GLU A 116 -22.79 46.65 77.55
C GLU A 116 -23.51 45.53 76.77
N LEU A 117 -23.92 45.78 75.51
CA LEU A 117 -24.50 44.75 74.64
C LEU A 117 -23.48 43.66 74.26
N MET A 118 -22.22 44.05 74.00
CA MET A 118 -21.14 43.10 73.72
C MET A 118 -20.84 42.20 74.92
N GLU A 119 -20.72 42.76 76.12
CA GLU A 119 -20.46 41.99 77.34
C GLU A 119 -21.64 41.09 77.73
N ARG A 120 -22.88 41.59 77.59
CA ARG A 120 -24.07 40.90 78.07
C ARG A 120 -24.48 39.71 77.19
N PHE A 121 -24.36 39.85 75.87
CA PHE A 121 -24.80 38.86 74.89
C PHE A 121 -23.63 38.20 74.14
N GLU A 122 -22.39 38.43 74.58
CA GLU A 122 -21.16 37.93 73.95
C GLU A 122 -21.07 38.24 72.45
N LEU A 123 -21.56 39.42 72.06
CA LEU A 123 -21.65 39.85 70.67
C LEU A 123 -20.34 40.49 70.19
N SER A 124 -20.04 40.31 68.92
CA SER A 124 -18.97 41.04 68.25
C SER A 124 -19.30 42.52 68.08
N GLU A 125 -18.26 43.32 67.83
CA GLU A 125 -18.39 44.73 67.50
C GLU A 125 -19.30 44.97 66.28
N LEU A 126 -19.14 44.17 65.20
CA LEU A 126 -19.93 44.30 63.97
C LEU A 126 -21.40 43.92 64.17
N GLN A 127 -21.68 42.87 64.95
CA GLN A 127 -23.06 42.49 65.30
C GLN A 127 -23.74 43.59 66.11
N THR A 128 -23.02 44.14 67.09
CA THR A 128 -23.57 45.18 67.97
C THR A 128 -23.90 46.45 67.22
N ILE A 129 -23.04 46.89 66.30
CA ILE A 129 -23.33 48.01 65.40
C ILE A 129 -24.58 47.72 64.56
N ALA A 130 -24.70 46.52 63.98
CA ALA A 130 -25.86 46.14 63.19
C ALA A 130 -27.17 46.11 64.01
N ILE A 131 -27.11 45.77 65.30
CA ILE A 131 -28.26 45.81 66.22
C ILE A 131 -28.66 47.25 66.53
N LEU A 132 -27.69 48.14 66.79
CA LEU A 132 -27.95 49.56 67.04
C LEU A 132 -28.55 50.26 65.81
N ASP A 133 -28.13 49.88 64.61
CA ASP A 133 -28.64 50.39 63.33
C ASP A 133 -30.00 49.76 62.92
N MET A 134 -30.54 48.86 63.73
CA MET A 134 -31.80 48.20 63.45
C MET A 134 -32.98 49.19 63.47
N ARG A 135 -33.82 49.16 62.44
CA ARG A 135 -35.05 49.95 62.37
C ARG A 135 -36.19 49.22 63.08
N LEU A 136 -37.02 49.95 63.84
CA LEU A 136 -38.18 49.41 64.59
C LEU A 136 -39.13 48.54 63.75
N ARG A 137 -39.27 48.79 62.44
CA ARG A 137 -40.08 47.95 61.53
C ARG A 137 -39.63 46.49 61.47
N ARG A 138 -38.36 46.20 61.75
CA ARG A 138 -37.79 44.84 61.74
C ARG A 138 -38.25 43.98 62.92
N LEU A 139 -38.91 44.58 63.91
CA LEU A 139 -39.50 43.89 65.07
C LEU A 139 -40.83 43.20 64.74
N SER A 140 -41.38 43.42 63.55
CA SER A 140 -42.54 42.67 63.04
C SER A 140 -42.24 41.18 63.00
N GLN A 141 -43.21 40.34 63.37
CA GLN A 141 -43.09 38.88 63.27
C GLN A 141 -42.74 38.42 61.84
N LEU A 142 -43.25 39.13 60.82
CA LEU A 142 -42.96 38.81 59.41
C LEU A 142 -41.51 39.14 59.01
N GLU A 143 -40.94 40.21 59.57
CA GLU A 143 -39.55 40.61 59.27
C GLU A 143 -38.56 39.76 60.07
N GLY A 144 -38.86 39.42 61.32
CA GLY A 144 -38.09 38.46 62.11
C GLY A 144 -38.04 37.09 61.42
N GLY A 145 -39.20 36.58 60.96
CA GLY A 145 -39.26 35.33 60.20
C GLY A 145 -38.62 35.40 58.80
N ARG A 146 -38.31 36.58 58.26
CA ARG A 146 -37.48 36.71 57.04
C ARG A 146 -35.99 36.57 57.38
N ILE A 147 -35.54 37.21 58.47
CA ILE A 147 -34.15 37.11 58.96
C ILE A 147 -33.80 35.67 59.32
N GLU A 148 -34.71 34.97 60.00
CA GLU A 148 -34.53 33.56 60.35
C GLU A 148 -34.43 32.66 59.11
N ARG A 149 -35.28 32.89 58.10
CA ARG A 149 -35.18 32.17 56.82
C ARG A 149 -33.88 32.46 56.08
N GLU A 150 -33.49 33.73 55.96
CA GLU A 150 -32.22 34.13 55.34
C GLU A 150 -31.03 33.49 56.06
N TYR A 151 -31.05 33.43 57.39
CA TYR A 151 -30.02 32.75 58.17
C TYR A 151 -29.97 31.25 57.88
N ASN A 152 -31.12 30.57 57.88
CA ASN A 152 -31.18 29.13 57.61
C ASN A 152 -30.72 28.79 56.18
N GLU A 153 -31.13 29.57 55.18
CA GLU A 153 -30.66 29.42 53.79
C GLU A 153 -29.14 29.60 53.67
N LEU A 154 -28.57 30.58 54.39
CA LEU A 154 -27.13 30.79 54.43
C LEU A 154 -26.40 29.66 55.16
N GLN A 155 -26.97 29.07 56.21
CA GLN A 155 -26.40 27.89 56.88
C GLN A 155 -26.33 26.69 55.93
N GLU A 156 -27.40 26.43 55.18
CA GLU A 156 -27.42 25.38 54.15
C GLU A 156 -26.39 25.65 53.05
N LEU A 157 -26.31 26.89 52.57
CA LEU A 157 -25.32 27.31 51.59
C LEU A 157 -23.88 27.11 52.10
N MET A 158 -23.57 27.57 53.31
CA MET A 158 -22.25 27.41 53.92
C MET A 158 -21.88 25.94 54.10
N ALA A 159 -22.83 25.08 54.49
CA ALA A 159 -22.61 23.65 54.59
C ALA A 159 -22.23 23.05 53.23
N SER A 160 -22.92 23.45 52.16
CA SER A 160 -22.60 23.01 50.79
C SER A 160 -21.22 23.51 50.32
N LEU A 161 -20.88 24.78 50.57
CA LEU A 161 -19.59 25.37 50.19
C LEU A 161 -18.43 24.74 50.95
N LYS A 162 -18.61 24.45 52.26
CA LYS A 162 -17.62 23.72 53.06
C LYS A 162 -17.45 22.28 52.57
N ALA A 163 -18.51 21.61 52.16
CA ALA A 163 -18.42 20.27 51.57
C ALA A 163 -17.62 20.27 50.25
N ILE A 164 -17.82 21.29 49.39
CA ILE A 164 -17.05 21.46 48.15
C ILE A 164 -15.55 21.65 48.43
N LEU A 165 -15.20 22.43 49.45
CA LEU A 165 -13.79 22.67 49.82
C LEU A 165 -13.13 21.49 50.54
N ALA A 166 -13.92 20.65 51.23
CA ALA A 166 -13.41 19.54 52.03
C ALA A 166 -13.15 18.26 51.21
N ASP A 167 -14.00 17.95 50.22
CA ASP A 167 -13.88 16.74 49.39
C ASP A 167 -13.52 17.08 47.93
N PRO A 168 -12.31 16.69 47.46
CA PRO A 168 -11.91 16.85 46.06
C PRO A 168 -12.88 16.24 45.04
N SER A 169 -13.60 15.18 45.43
CA SER A 169 -14.58 14.49 44.58
C SER A 169 -15.79 15.36 44.31
N VAL A 170 -16.27 16.07 45.33
CA VAL A 170 -17.40 17.00 45.24
C VAL A 170 -17.03 18.18 44.34
N LEU A 171 -15.84 18.73 44.51
CA LEU A 171 -15.32 19.80 43.65
C LEU A 171 -15.27 19.38 42.17
N LEU A 172 -14.79 18.16 41.89
CA LEU A 172 -14.75 17.64 40.51
C LEU A 172 -16.16 17.47 39.91
N ASN A 173 -17.16 17.12 40.72
CA ASN A 173 -18.55 17.03 40.26
C ASN A 173 -19.13 18.40 39.92
N VAL A 174 -18.79 19.44 40.69
CA VAL A 174 -19.18 20.82 40.37
C VAL A 174 -18.56 21.24 39.03
N ILE A 175 -17.25 21.05 38.85
CA ILE A 175 -16.57 21.35 37.58
C ILE A 175 -17.22 20.60 36.40
N ARG A 176 -17.54 19.30 36.59
CA ARG A 176 -18.22 18.51 35.56
C ARG A 176 -19.56 19.13 35.17
N THR A 177 -20.35 19.55 36.16
CA THR A 177 -21.68 20.12 35.93
C THR A 177 -21.56 21.43 35.14
N GLU A 178 -20.64 22.32 35.54
CA GLU A 178 -20.38 23.58 34.83
C GLU A 178 -19.90 23.33 33.38
N LEU A 179 -19.02 22.36 33.16
CA LEU A 179 -18.55 22.02 31.81
C LEU A 179 -19.67 21.45 30.92
N LEU A 180 -20.62 20.72 31.50
CA LEU A 180 -21.80 20.22 30.77
C LEU A 180 -22.75 21.35 30.41
N GLU A 181 -22.98 22.30 31.30
CA GLU A 181 -23.78 23.50 31.01
C GLU A 181 -23.15 24.35 29.90
N ILE A 182 -21.82 24.51 29.92
CA ILE A 182 -21.09 25.21 28.84
C ILE A 182 -21.24 24.47 27.52
N LYS A 183 -21.15 23.13 27.53
CA LYS A 183 -21.35 22.31 26.34
C LYS A 183 -22.76 22.48 25.75
N GLU A 184 -23.78 22.53 26.60
CA GLU A 184 -25.18 22.72 26.17
C GLU A 184 -25.42 24.12 25.60
N LYS A 185 -24.84 25.15 26.22
CA LYS A 185 -25.02 26.54 25.80
C LYS A 185 -24.22 26.93 24.54
N TYR A 186 -23.05 26.35 24.35
CA TYR A 186 -22.09 26.77 23.31
C TYR A 186 -21.66 25.65 22.35
N GLY A 187 -22.33 24.49 22.36
CA GLY A 187 -22.03 23.39 21.46
C GLY A 187 -22.55 23.64 20.04
N ASP A 188 -21.73 23.31 19.03
CA ASP A 188 -22.07 23.37 17.61
C ASP A 188 -21.83 22.01 16.91
N PRO A 189 -22.53 21.71 15.80
CA PRO A 189 -22.24 20.53 15.00
C PRO A 189 -20.88 20.66 14.32
N ARG A 190 -20.22 19.51 14.11
CA ARG A 190 -18.91 19.46 13.46
C ARG A 190 -19.00 19.95 12.02
N ARG A 191 -18.20 20.96 11.67
CA ARG A 191 -18.12 21.51 10.30
C ARG A 191 -17.27 20.70 9.33
N THR A 192 -16.28 19.97 9.85
CA THR A 192 -15.35 19.15 9.06
C THR A 192 -15.71 17.67 9.12
N SER A 193 -15.57 16.93 8.03
CA SER A 193 -15.52 15.46 8.08
C SER A 193 -14.07 15.00 8.27
N ILE A 194 -13.88 13.92 9.03
CA ILE A 194 -12.62 13.15 8.98
C ILE A 194 -12.99 11.87 8.27
N GLU A 195 -12.57 11.76 7.02
CA GLU A 195 -12.72 10.55 6.24
C GLU A 195 -11.41 9.77 6.36
N MET A 196 -11.51 8.46 6.65
CA MET A 196 -10.36 7.59 6.43
C MET A 196 -10.20 7.51 4.92
N GLN A 197 -9.17 8.17 4.41
CA GLN A 197 -8.83 8.11 3.00
C GLN A 197 -8.40 6.67 2.70
N GLU A 198 -9.32 5.87 2.14
CA GLU A 198 -8.99 4.55 1.55
C GLU A 198 -8.23 4.71 0.23
N ASN A 199 -8.24 5.92 -0.35
CA ASN A 199 -7.67 6.23 -1.64
C ASN A 199 -6.55 7.28 -1.52
N GLU A 200 -5.38 6.89 -1.04
CA GLU A 200 -4.19 7.25 -1.82
C GLU A 200 -4.40 6.46 -3.12
N ILE A 201 -4.86 7.11 -4.19
CA ILE A 201 -4.88 6.47 -5.51
C ILE A 201 -3.41 6.16 -5.80
N ASP A 202 -3.03 4.91 -5.59
CA ASP A 202 -1.70 4.43 -5.88
C ASP A 202 -1.46 4.69 -7.37
N TYR A 203 -0.22 5.01 -7.74
CA TYR A 203 0.14 5.17 -9.15
C TYR A 203 -0.27 3.95 -10.00
N GLU A 204 -0.50 2.81 -9.35
CA GLU A 204 -1.06 1.57 -9.87
C GLU A 204 -2.46 1.74 -10.51
N ASP A 205 -3.36 2.53 -9.92
CA ASP A 205 -4.74 2.71 -10.42
C ASP A 205 -4.82 3.56 -11.70
N LEU A 206 -3.74 4.30 -12.02
CA LEU A 206 -3.59 5.07 -13.25
C LEU A 206 -3.21 4.19 -14.46
N ILE A 207 -2.78 2.95 -14.21
CA ILE A 207 -2.29 2.03 -15.23
C ILE A 207 -3.41 1.06 -15.56
N ASN A 208 -3.68 0.85 -16.84
CA ASN A 208 -4.68 -0.12 -17.27
C ASN A 208 -4.21 -1.54 -16.94
N GLU A 209 -5.10 -2.36 -16.40
CA GLU A 209 -4.82 -3.78 -16.22
C GLU A 209 -4.92 -4.48 -17.58
N GLU A 210 -3.78 -4.91 -18.11
CA GLU A 210 -3.67 -5.62 -19.39
C GLU A 210 -2.72 -6.80 -19.24
N ASP A 211 -2.94 -7.85 -20.04
CA ASP A 211 -2.05 -8.99 -20.10
C ASP A 211 -0.78 -8.63 -20.89
N VAL A 212 0.36 -8.80 -20.23
CA VAL A 212 1.70 -8.51 -20.78
C VAL A 212 2.58 -9.75 -20.73
N VAL A 213 3.41 -9.89 -21.75
CA VAL A 213 4.49 -10.86 -21.83
C VAL A 213 5.76 -10.22 -21.26
N ILE A 214 6.32 -10.82 -20.21
CA ILE A 214 7.63 -10.44 -19.69
C ILE A 214 8.67 -11.38 -20.29
N THR A 215 9.74 -10.81 -20.84
CA THR A 215 10.90 -11.57 -21.32
C THR A 215 12.15 -11.15 -20.57
N LEU A 216 12.91 -12.14 -20.07
CA LEU A 216 14.23 -11.96 -19.47
C LEU A 216 15.26 -12.74 -20.28
N THR A 217 16.39 -12.11 -20.60
CA THR A 217 17.51 -12.76 -21.30
C THR A 217 18.59 -13.27 -20.35
N SER A 218 19.47 -14.14 -20.82
CA SER A 218 20.62 -14.66 -20.08
C SER A 218 21.60 -13.56 -19.66
N SER A 219 21.74 -12.51 -20.46
CA SER A 219 22.55 -11.33 -20.09
C SER A 219 21.81 -10.32 -19.19
N GLY A 220 20.60 -10.67 -18.74
CA GLY A 220 19.85 -9.89 -17.75
C GLY A 220 19.06 -8.73 -18.33
N TYR A 221 18.73 -8.71 -19.63
CA TYR A 221 17.82 -7.71 -20.17
C TYR A 221 16.37 -8.13 -19.97
N ILE A 222 15.56 -7.20 -19.44
CA ILE A 222 14.14 -7.38 -19.18
C ILE A 222 13.30 -6.36 -19.97
N LYS A 223 12.15 -6.81 -20.46
CA LYS A 223 11.13 -5.96 -21.08
C LYS A 223 9.73 -6.53 -20.89
N ARG A 224 8.73 -5.66 -20.99
CA ARG A 224 7.32 -6.02 -21.14
C ARG A 224 6.86 -5.74 -22.57
N ILE A 225 5.97 -6.57 -23.07
CA ILE A 225 5.29 -6.44 -24.36
C ILE A 225 3.81 -6.76 -24.12
N SER A 226 2.89 -5.98 -24.66
CA SER A 226 1.46 -6.37 -24.66
C SER A 226 1.27 -7.76 -25.30
N ALA A 227 0.41 -8.61 -24.72
CA ALA A 227 0.11 -9.94 -25.26
C ALA A 227 -0.40 -9.86 -26.71
N ASP A 228 -1.20 -8.84 -27.05
CA ASP A 228 -1.70 -8.62 -28.41
C ASP A 228 -0.57 -8.32 -29.39
N ALA A 229 0.37 -7.44 -29.01
CA ALA A 229 1.53 -7.10 -29.83
C ALA A 229 2.50 -8.29 -29.99
N TYR A 230 2.51 -9.21 -29.03
CA TYR A 230 3.26 -10.47 -29.12
C TYR A 230 2.59 -11.48 -30.05
N SER A 231 1.25 -11.58 -29.97
CA SER A 231 0.39 -12.54 -30.71
C SER A 231 0.03 -12.10 -32.14
N ALA A 232 0.19 -10.82 -32.48
CA ALA A 232 -0.20 -10.25 -33.78
C ALA A 232 0.64 -10.75 -34.97
N GLN A 233 0.43 -12.00 -35.39
CA GLN A 233 0.62 -12.48 -36.76
C GLN A 233 -0.32 -13.65 -37.06
N ARG A 234 -1.38 -13.41 -37.84
CA ARG A 234 -2.31 -14.45 -38.33
C ARG A 234 -1.67 -15.32 -39.42
N ARG A 235 -2.14 -16.56 -39.48
CA ARG A 235 -1.98 -17.64 -40.49
C ARG A 235 -1.39 -17.22 -41.85
N GLY A 236 -0.35 -17.94 -42.29
CA GLY A 236 0.16 -17.91 -43.67
C GLY A 236 1.39 -17.03 -43.93
N GLY A 237 1.98 -16.40 -42.89
CA GLY A 237 3.26 -15.71 -43.00
C GLY A 237 4.45 -16.68 -42.96
N ARG A 238 5.52 -16.39 -43.71
CA ARG A 238 6.82 -17.06 -43.56
C ARG A 238 7.20 -17.10 -42.07
N GLY A 239 7.60 -18.28 -41.59
CA GLY A 239 7.83 -18.60 -40.18
C GLY A 239 8.57 -17.51 -39.39
N ILE A 240 8.30 -17.49 -38.09
CA ILE A 240 8.79 -16.52 -37.11
C ILE A 240 10.32 -16.53 -37.15
N GLN A 241 10.94 -15.56 -37.84
CA GLN A 241 12.34 -15.26 -37.59
C GLN A 241 12.41 -14.69 -36.17
N ALA A 242 12.89 -15.53 -35.24
CA ALA A 242 13.40 -15.05 -33.97
C ALA A 242 14.39 -13.92 -34.26
N MET A 243 14.33 -12.88 -33.42
CA MET A 243 15.14 -11.66 -33.47
C MET A 243 16.47 -11.81 -34.22
N ASN A 244 16.87 -10.79 -34.99
CA ASN A 244 18.28 -10.57 -35.32
C ASN A 244 19.04 -10.22 -34.01
N MET A 245 19.20 -11.19 -33.12
CA MET A 245 20.12 -11.11 -32.01
C MET A 245 21.50 -11.19 -32.64
N LYS A 246 22.40 -10.26 -32.33
CA LYS A 246 23.82 -10.60 -32.40
C LYS A 246 24.01 -11.89 -31.58
N GLU A 247 24.82 -12.78 -32.10
CA GLU A 247 24.86 -14.25 -31.92
C GLU A 247 24.85 -14.83 -30.48
N ASP A 248 24.69 -14.06 -29.39
CA ASP A 248 25.03 -14.51 -28.02
C ASP A 248 24.02 -14.22 -26.89
N ASP A 249 22.84 -13.62 -27.13
CA ASP A 249 21.89 -13.35 -26.03
C ASP A 249 20.62 -14.18 -26.20
N LEU A 250 20.26 -14.99 -25.20
CA LEU A 250 19.16 -15.95 -25.30
C LEU A 250 18.08 -15.64 -24.28
N ILE A 251 16.82 -15.82 -24.66
CA ILE A 251 15.68 -15.59 -23.75
C ILE A 251 15.59 -16.77 -22.78
N THR A 252 15.83 -16.53 -21.50
CA THR A 252 15.80 -17.56 -20.45
C THR A 252 14.40 -17.76 -19.89
N ASN A 253 13.66 -16.66 -19.70
CA ASN A 253 12.31 -16.70 -19.12
C ASN A 253 11.33 -15.92 -19.99
N VAL A 254 10.20 -16.55 -20.29
CA VAL A 254 9.02 -15.93 -20.89
C VAL A 254 7.81 -16.36 -20.08
N PHE A 255 7.01 -15.40 -19.64
CA PHE A 255 5.73 -15.68 -18.99
C PHE A 255 4.74 -14.55 -19.22
N ILE A 256 3.46 -14.89 -19.18
CA ILE A 256 2.34 -13.95 -19.29
C ILE A 256 1.89 -13.58 -17.88
N THR A 257 1.62 -12.30 -17.65
CA THR A 257 1.16 -11.74 -16.37
C THR A 257 0.33 -10.49 -16.62
N SER A 258 -0.49 -10.04 -15.67
CA SER A 258 -1.09 -8.71 -15.76
C SER A 258 -0.12 -7.63 -15.26
N THR A 259 -0.30 -6.40 -15.74
CA THR A 259 0.50 -5.20 -15.39
C THR A 259 0.58 -4.93 -13.89
N HIS A 260 -0.46 -5.24 -13.13
CA HIS A 260 -0.54 -4.96 -11.68
C HIS A 260 0.03 -6.07 -10.79
N ARG A 261 0.34 -7.23 -11.36
CA ARG A 261 0.89 -8.35 -10.59
C ARG A 261 2.30 -8.07 -10.10
N ASN A 262 2.61 -8.64 -8.94
CA ASN A 262 3.95 -8.58 -8.37
C ASN A 262 4.84 -9.65 -8.99
N LEU A 263 6.02 -9.25 -9.41
CA LEU A 263 7.08 -10.12 -9.89
C LEU A 263 8.14 -10.24 -8.80
N LEU A 264 8.36 -11.47 -8.33
CA LEU A 264 9.40 -11.79 -7.37
C LEU A 264 10.63 -12.33 -8.09
N PHE A 265 11.75 -11.65 -7.94
CA PHE A 265 13.04 -12.02 -8.54
C PHE A 265 13.93 -12.63 -7.47
N PHE A 266 14.22 -13.91 -7.59
CA PHE A 266 15.10 -14.65 -6.68
C PHE A 266 16.50 -14.77 -7.26
N THR A 267 17.51 -14.43 -6.46
CA THR A 267 18.92 -14.50 -6.87
C THR A 267 19.59 -15.79 -6.44
N ASN A 268 20.69 -16.15 -7.10
CA ASN A 268 21.59 -17.25 -6.72
C ASN A 268 22.08 -17.15 -5.27
N ARG A 269 22.25 -15.93 -4.73
CA ARG A 269 22.63 -15.66 -3.33
C ARG A 269 21.46 -15.78 -2.34
N GLY A 270 20.26 -16.12 -2.80
CA GLY A 270 19.11 -16.34 -1.92
C GLY A 270 18.44 -15.05 -1.44
N LYS A 271 18.62 -13.92 -2.14
CA LYS A 271 17.83 -12.71 -1.94
C LYS A 271 16.60 -12.72 -2.86
N VAL A 272 15.58 -11.97 -2.48
CA VAL A 272 14.39 -11.72 -3.28
C VAL A 272 14.15 -10.23 -3.43
N TYR A 273 13.84 -9.81 -4.65
CA TYR A 273 13.43 -8.46 -4.98
C TYR A 273 12.00 -8.49 -5.55
N ARG A 274 11.30 -7.35 -5.48
CA ARG A 274 9.94 -7.19 -5.96
C ARG A 274 9.89 -6.04 -6.94
N LEU A 275 9.26 -6.26 -8.09
CA LEU A 275 8.80 -5.20 -8.99
C LEU A 275 7.36 -5.49 -9.39
N LYS A 276 6.61 -4.44 -9.68
CA LYS A 276 5.35 -4.58 -10.38
C LYS A 276 5.62 -4.75 -11.88
N ALA A 277 4.78 -5.50 -12.58
CA ALA A 277 5.01 -5.76 -14.01
C ALA A 277 5.02 -4.47 -14.84
N TYR A 278 4.23 -3.44 -14.46
CA TYR A 278 4.23 -2.14 -15.15
C TYR A 278 5.52 -1.32 -14.97
N GLU A 279 6.31 -1.58 -13.93
CA GLU A 279 7.60 -0.88 -13.69
C GLU A 279 8.67 -1.32 -14.67
N ILE A 280 8.47 -2.46 -15.34
CA ILE A 280 9.33 -2.94 -16.41
C ILE A 280 9.08 -2.10 -17.67
N PRO A 281 10.13 -1.67 -18.39
CA PRO A 281 9.97 -0.85 -19.57
C PRO A 281 9.21 -1.60 -20.67
N ASP A 282 8.23 -0.91 -21.25
CA ASP A 282 7.56 -1.35 -22.46
C ASP A 282 8.50 -1.15 -23.65
N ALA A 283 8.77 -2.23 -24.36
CA ALA A 283 9.74 -2.22 -25.43
C ALA A 283 9.31 -3.17 -26.53
N GLY A 284 9.33 -2.70 -27.79
CA GLY A 284 8.91 -3.51 -28.93
C GLY A 284 9.64 -4.85 -29.04
N ARG A 285 9.06 -5.78 -29.82
CA ARG A 285 9.58 -7.14 -29.97
C ARG A 285 11.06 -7.20 -30.38
N ASN A 286 11.54 -6.25 -31.18
CA ASN A 286 12.91 -6.20 -31.70
C ASN A 286 13.93 -5.46 -30.82
N THR A 287 13.50 -4.83 -29.72
CA THR A 287 14.42 -4.12 -28.81
C THR A 287 14.85 -5.03 -27.67
N LYS A 288 16.05 -4.83 -27.11
CA LYS A 288 16.57 -5.68 -26.02
C LYS A 288 15.85 -5.44 -24.69
N GLY A 289 15.25 -4.27 -24.50
CA GLY A 289 14.77 -3.85 -23.18
C GLY A 289 15.88 -3.19 -22.36
N MET A 290 15.72 -3.19 -21.04
CA MET A 290 16.64 -2.59 -20.09
C MET A 290 17.34 -3.66 -19.27
N ASN A 291 18.62 -3.44 -18.94
CA ASN A 291 19.31 -4.37 -18.06
C ASN A 291 18.71 -4.32 -16.64
N ILE A 292 18.44 -5.48 -16.06
CA ILE A 292 17.77 -5.63 -14.77
C ILE A 292 18.54 -5.01 -13.60
N ILE A 293 19.88 -4.90 -13.70
CA ILE A 293 20.75 -4.22 -12.72
C ILE A 293 20.44 -2.73 -12.62
N ASN A 294 19.90 -2.12 -13.68
CA ASN A 294 19.50 -0.71 -13.66
C ASN A 294 18.12 -0.48 -13.02
N ILE A 295 17.35 -1.55 -12.79
CA ILE A 295 16.00 -1.49 -12.20
C ILE A 295 16.04 -1.99 -10.76
N LEU A 296 16.78 -3.07 -10.50
CA LEU A 296 16.93 -3.68 -9.18
C LEU A 296 18.35 -3.44 -8.64
N PRO A 297 18.50 -3.14 -7.33
CA PRO A 297 19.81 -2.96 -6.70
C PRO A 297 20.51 -4.31 -6.46
N ILE A 298 20.87 -5.00 -7.55
CA ILE A 298 21.53 -6.30 -7.55
C ILE A 298 23.04 -6.11 -7.39
N GLU A 299 23.68 -6.95 -6.57
CA GLU A 299 25.14 -6.95 -6.39
C GLU A 299 25.85 -7.56 -7.62
N ALA A 300 27.12 -7.23 -7.85
CA ALA A 300 27.82 -7.62 -9.09
C ALA A 300 28.00 -9.15 -9.26
N ASP A 301 27.90 -9.92 -8.18
CA ASP A 301 27.98 -11.38 -8.13
C ASP A 301 26.61 -12.06 -7.94
N GLU A 302 25.52 -11.28 -7.97
CA GLU A 302 24.16 -11.78 -7.91
C GLU A 302 23.54 -11.96 -9.30
N GLU A 303 23.04 -13.15 -9.56
CA GLU A 303 22.32 -13.50 -10.81
C GLU A 303 20.90 -13.94 -10.48
N ILE A 304 19.95 -13.59 -11.36
CA ILE A 304 18.54 -13.99 -11.19
C ILE A 304 18.37 -15.44 -11.64
N GLN A 305 17.92 -16.28 -10.71
CA GLN A 305 17.69 -17.71 -10.94
C GLN A 305 16.24 -18.03 -11.24
N CYS A 306 15.31 -17.27 -10.64
CA CYS A 306 13.89 -17.52 -10.79
C CYS A 306 13.08 -16.23 -10.72
N VAL A 307 12.08 -16.12 -11.59
CA VAL A 307 11.08 -15.05 -11.56
C VAL A 307 9.71 -15.71 -11.36
N LEU A 308 8.99 -15.27 -10.34
CA LEU A 308 7.63 -15.73 -10.07
C LEU A 308 6.66 -14.55 -10.20
N SER A 309 5.64 -14.70 -11.05
CA SER A 309 4.48 -13.81 -11.03
C SER A 309 3.51 -14.26 -9.95
N ILE A 310 3.19 -13.36 -9.03
CA ILE A 310 2.27 -13.59 -7.92
C ILE A 310 1.19 -12.53 -7.99
N GLY A 311 -0.06 -12.98 -8.02
CA GLY A 311 -1.24 -12.12 -7.89
C GLY A 311 -1.45 -11.72 -6.44
N SER A 312 -2.64 -12.04 -5.91
CA SER A 312 -2.92 -11.92 -4.47
C SER A 312 -2.13 -12.96 -3.68
N ILE A 313 -1.52 -12.53 -2.57
CA ILE A 313 -0.93 -13.44 -1.59
C ILE A 313 -2.09 -14.11 -0.85
N GLU A 314 -2.41 -15.34 -1.27
CA GLU A 314 -3.43 -16.16 -0.62
C GLU A 314 -2.86 -16.84 0.63
N ASP A 315 -3.60 -16.73 1.75
CA ASP A 315 -3.33 -17.47 2.98
C ASP A 315 -3.25 -18.98 2.69
N GLY A 316 -2.20 -19.63 3.20
CA GLY A 316 -1.95 -21.06 2.99
C GLY A 316 -1.13 -21.43 1.75
N SER A 317 -0.60 -20.44 1.02
CA SER A 317 0.40 -20.67 -0.03
C SER A 317 1.84 -20.65 0.54
N TYR A 318 2.71 -21.46 -0.04
CA TYR A 318 4.12 -21.59 0.36
C TYR A 318 5.06 -21.44 -0.83
N LEU A 319 6.23 -20.86 -0.58
CA LEU A 319 7.38 -20.93 -1.48
C LEU A 319 8.31 -22.05 -1.03
N ILE A 320 8.59 -22.97 -1.95
CA ILE A 320 9.62 -23.99 -1.79
C ILE A 320 10.85 -23.56 -2.57
N MET A 321 11.97 -23.50 -1.87
CA MET A 321 13.29 -23.11 -2.39
C MET A 321 14.24 -24.29 -2.34
N GLY A 322 15.03 -24.47 -3.40
CA GLY A 322 16.06 -25.50 -3.50
C GLY A 322 17.44 -24.97 -3.72
N THR A 323 18.42 -25.61 -3.11
CA THR A 323 19.82 -25.24 -3.26
C THR A 323 20.66 -26.32 -3.94
N LYS A 324 21.79 -25.90 -4.47
CA LYS A 324 22.79 -26.73 -5.16
C LYS A 324 23.34 -27.84 -4.26
N GLN A 325 23.47 -27.57 -2.96
CA GLN A 325 23.86 -28.56 -1.95
C GLN A 325 22.72 -29.50 -1.50
N GLY A 326 21.59 -29.53 -2.23
CA GLY A 326 20.49 -30.47 -1.97
C GLY A 326 19.69 -30.13 -0.72
N VAL A 327 19.64 -28.85 -0.35
CA VAL A 327 18.80 -28.33 0.73
C VAL A 327 17.48 -27.83 0.15
N VAL A 328 16.38 -28.08 0.86
CA VAL A 328 15.05 -27.57 0.55
C VAL A 328 14.55 -26.74 1.72
N LYS A 329 13.84 -25.66 1.42
CA LYS A 329 13.16 -24.85 2.42
C LYS A 329 11.76 -24.50 1.97
N LYS A 330 10.80 -24.65 2.88
CA LYS A 330 9.43 -24.17 2.73
C LYS A 330 9.23 -22.93 3.58
N THR A 331 8.76 -21.84 2.98
CA THR A 331 8.45 -20.58 3.69
C THR A 331 7.06 -20.10 3.29
N PRO A 332 6.21 -19.67 4.25
CA PRO A 332 4.90 -19.10 3.93
C PRO A 332 5.02 -17.93 2.95
N LEU A 333 4.10 -17.80 2.01
CA LEU A 333 4.12 -16.71 1.04
C LEU A 333 3.88 -15.35 1.69
N GLU A 334 3.12 -15.30 2.79
CA GLU A 334 2.86 -14.12 3.63
C GLU A 334 4.15 -13.43 4.12
N ASP A 335 5.22 -14.19 4.37
CA ASP A 335 6.53 -13.64 4.77
C ASP A 335 7.11 -12.73 3.68
N PHE A 336 6.62 -12.81 2.45
CA PHE A 336 7.04 -12.02 1.29
C PHE A 336 6.05 -10.91 0.91
N ALA A 337 5.05 -10.62 1.75
CA ALA A 337 4.09 -9.54 1.47
C ALA A 337 4.74 -8.16 1.35
N ASN A 338 5.67 -7.86 2.27
CA ASN A 338 6.31 -6.56 2.36
C ASN A 338 7.80 -6.64 2.03
N ILE A 339 8.12 -6.53 0.73
CA ILE A 339 9.50 -6.50 0.22
C ILE A 339 9.92 -5.04 0.02
N ARG A 340 11.03 -4.66 0.64
CA ARG A 340 11.62 -3.31 0.49
C ARG A 340 12.40 -3.22 -0.82
N LYS A 341 12.70 -1.99 -1.28
CA LYS A 341 13.49 -1.76 -2.52
C LYS A 341 14.85 -2.47 -2.53
N ASN A 342 15.52 -2.56 -1.38
CA ASN A 342 16.82 -3.24 -1.25
C ASN A 342 16.70 -4.78 -1.21
N GLY A 343 15.52 -5.32 -1.47
CA GLY A 343 15.23 -6.75 -1.37
C GLY A 343 15.16 -7.26 0.07
N LEU A 344 15.00 -8.57 0.18
CA LEU A 344 14.98 -9.32 1.43
C LEU A 344 15.77 -10.61 1.27
N ILE A 345 16.25 -11.14 2.39
CA ILE A 345 16.80 -12.49 2.42
C ILE A 345 15.65 -13.48 2.28
N ALA A 346 15.65 -14.29 1.22
CA ALA A 346 14.69 -15.35 0.99
C ALA A 346 15.15 -16.67 1.62
N ILE A 347 16.46 -16.96 1.64
CA ILE A 347 17.09 -18.12 2.28
C ILE A 347 18.52 -17.81 2.72
N HIS A 348 18.93 -18.31 3.88
CA HIS A 348 20.33 -18.24 4.29
C HIS A 348 21.11 -19.41 3.70
N LEU A 349 21.92 -19.13 2.68
CA LEU A 349 22.80 -20.10 2.03
C LEU A 349 24.07 -20.35 2.86
N ARG A 350 24.67 -21.53 2.68
CA ARG A 350 25.97 -21.87 3.26
C ARG A 350 27.08 -21.43 2.31
N GLU A 351 28.33 -21.51 2.77
CA GLU A 351 29.48 -21.32 1.88
C GLU A 351 29.40 -22.30 0.69
N GLU A 352 29.67 -21.79 -0.51
CA GLU A 352 29.58 -22.54 -1.77
C GLU A 352 28.19 -23.13 -2.09
N ASP A 353 27.11 -22.59 -1.52
CA ASP A 353 25.74 -22.97 -1.86
C ASP A 353 25.03 -21.87 -2.64
N GLU A 354 24.18 -22.28 -3.57
CA GLU A 354 23.45 -21.40 -4.49
C GLU A 354 21.99 -21.81 -4.55
N LEU A 355 21.08 -20.84 -4.62
CA LEU A 355 19.68 -21.10 -4.89
C LEU A 355 19.50 -21.54 -6.34
N LEU A 356 18.94 -22.73 -6.56
CA LEU A 356 18.67 -23.27 -7.90
C LEU A 356 17.30 -22.83 -8.43
N GLN A 357 16.25 -23.04 -7.63
CA GLN A 357 14.89 -22.86 -8.11
C GLN A 357 13.93 -22.59 -6.95
N VAL A 358 12.89 -21.81 -7.26
CA VAL A 358 11.79 -21.49 -6.35
C VAL A 358 10.49 -21.88 -7.02
N LYS A 359 9.59 -22.50 -6.27
CA LYS A 359 8.26 -22.91 -6.73
C LYS A 359 7.22 -22.47 -5.72
N ALA A 360 6.09 -21.97 -6.23
CA ALA A 360 4.91 -21.69 -5.42
C ALA A 360 4.04 -22.94 -5.32
N THR A 361 3.53 -23.21 -4.11
CA THR A 361 2.81 -24.45 -3.76
C THR A 361 1.71 -24.17 -2.74
N LYS A 362 0.72 -25.07 -2.63
CA LYS A 362 -0.37 -24.99 -1.64
C LYS A 362 -0.17 -25.92 -0.42
N GLY A 363 1.04 -26.48 -0.24
CA GLY A 363 1.35 -27.34 0.91
C GLY A 363 1.26 -28.85 0.65
N THR A 364 0.59 -29.27 -0.42
CA THR A 364 0.31 -30.69 -0.74
C THR A 364 1.11 -31.21 -1.92
N ALA A 365 2.09 -30.45 -2.42
CA ALA A 365 2.84 -30.83 -3.62
C ALA A 365 3.79 -32.00 -3.34
N GLU A 366 4.15 -32.73 -4.40
CA GLU A 366 5.28 -33.64 -4.36
C GLU A 366 6.47 -32.97 -5.05
N MET A 367 7.66 -33.11 -4.46
CA MET A 367 8.87 -32.50 -4.96
C MET A 367 9.79 -33.58 -5.52
N ILE A 368 10.41 -33.28 -6.65
CA ILE A 368 11.48 -34.09 -7.24
C ILE A 368 12.76 -33.28 -7.32
N VAL A 369 13.86 -33.85 -6.85
CA VAL A 369 15.20 -33.26 -6.94
C VAL A 369 16.09 -34.21 -7.73
N VAL A 370 16.84 -33.69 -8.69
CA VAL A 370 17.76 -34.47 -9.56
C VAL A 370 19.19 -33.94 -9.40
N THR A 371 20.16 -34.85 -9.38
CA THR A 371 21.59 -34.54 -9.20
C THR A 371 22.39 -34.70 -10.50
N GLN A 372 23.58 -34.13 -10.55
CA GLN A 372 24.49 -34.22 -11.71
C GLN A 372 24.95 -35.66 -11.99
N ASP A 373 25.07 -36.49 -10.95
CA ASP A 373 25.37 -37.92 -11.07
C ASP A 373 24.16 -38.76 -11.52
N GLY A 374 23.01 -38.13 -11.81
CA GLY A 374 21.82 -38.79 -12.33
C GLY A 374 20.99 -39.51 -11.27
N MET A 375 21.09 -39.10 -9.99
CA MET A 375 20.20 -39.56 -8.94
C MET A 375 18.99 -38.64 -8.83
N ALA A 376 17.83 -39.17 -8.46
CA ALA A 376 16.65 -38.37 -8.13
C ALA A 376 15.92 -38.88 -6.89
N ILE A 377 15.38 -37.96 -6.11
CA ILE A 377 14.51 -38.25 -4.97
C ILE A 377 13.16 -37.56 -5.15
N ARG A 378 12.07 -38.31 -4.95
CA ARG A 378 10.69 -37.82 -4.95
C ARG A 378 10.13 -37.94 -3.54
N PHE A 379 9.67 -36.85 -2.94
CA PHE A 379 9.15 -36.79 -1.57
C PHE A 379 7.99 -35.79 -1.45
N LYS A 380 7.19 -35.89 -0.39
CA LYS A 380 6.07 -34.97 -0.16
C LYS A 380 6.56 -33.66 0.45
N GLU A 381 6.00 -32.54 0.00
CA GLU A 381 6.25 -31.22 0.59
C GLU A 381 5.95 -31.17 2.11
N GLU A 382 5.00 -31.97 2.58
CA GLU A 382 4.63 -32.11 4.00
C GLU A 382 5.81 -32.54 4.89
N ASP A 383 6.79 -33.28 4.36
CA ASP A 383 8.00 -33.70 5.08
C ASP A 383 8.92 -32.50 5.40
N VAL A 384 8.68 -31.35 4.78
CA VAL A 384 9.38 -30.09 4.99
C VAL A 384 8.48 -29.20 5.83
N ARG A 385 8.82 -28.98 7.10
CA ARG A 385 8.09 -28.01 7.93
C ARG A 385 8.26 -26.58 7.39
N PRO A 386 7.24 -25.71 7.49
CA PRO A 386 7.39 -24.30 7.17
C PRO A 386 8.41 -23.64 8.13
N MET A 387 9.24 -22.76 7.59
CA MET A 387 10.26 -22.01 8.30
C MET A 387 10.28 -20.55 7.85
N GLY A 388 10.72 -19.66 8.73
CA GLY A 388 10.91 -18.25 8.39
C GLY A 388 12.02 -18.02 7.34
N ARG A 389 12.02 -16.82 6.78
CA ARG A 389 12.94 -16.39 5.73
C ARG A 389 14.43 -16.57 6.03
N SER A 390 14.89 -16.31 7.25
CA SER A 390 16.31 -16.40 7.63
C SER A 390 16.83 -17.83 7.86
N ALA A 391 15.96 -18.85 7.83
CA ALA A 391 16.39 -20.22 7.99
C ALA A 391 17.12 -20.76 6.74
N SER A 392 18.06 -21.68 6.96
CA SER A 392 18.81 -22.36 5.88
C SER A 392 18.04 -23.53 5.25
N GLY A 393 16.96 -24.02 5.87
CA GLY A 393 16.21 -25.18 5.37
C GLY A 393 16.67 -26.53 5.90
N VAL A 394 16.20 -27.60 5.26
CA VAL A 394 16.47 -29.00 5.63
C VAL A 394 16.93 -29.79 4.43
N ARG A 395 17.65 -30.89 4.67
CA ARG A 395 18.15 -31.74 3.58
C ARG A 395 17.00 -32.36 2.78
N ALA A 396 17.04 -32.16 1.46
CA ALA A 396 16.14 -32.75 0.47
C ALA A 396 16.69 -34.08 -0.06
N ILE A 397 17.96 -34.09 -0.47
CA ILE A 397 18.68 -35.25 -0.99
C ILE A 397 20.05 -35.36 -0.32
N ARG A 398 20.53 -36.59 -0.09
CA ARG A 398 21.91 -36.83 0.35
C ARG A 398 22.81 -36.98 -0.87
N LEU A 399 23.52 -35.90 -1.18
CA LEU A 399 24.53 -35.86 -2.23
C LEU A 399 25.74 -36.74 -1.87
N ARG A 400 26.36 -37.32 -2.90
CA ARG A 400 27.65 -38.00 -2.81
C ARG A 400 28.78 -36.97 -2.88
N GLU A 401 30.00 -37.42 -2.62
CA GLU A 401 31.18 -36.55 -2.71
C GLU A 401 31.36 -36.06 -4.15
N GLY A 402 31.37 -34.74 -4.33
CA GLY A 402 31.45 -34.09 -5.64
C GLY A 402 30.16 -34.10 -6.46
N ASP A 403 29.03 -34.53 -5.89
CA ASP A 403 27.70 -34.48 -6.52
C ASP A 403 26.95 -33.21 -6.06
N GLU A 404 26.06 -32.71 -6.92
CA GLU A 404 25.32 -31.46 -6.72
C GLU A 404 23.90 -31.62 -7.28
N ALA A 405 22.93 -30.94 -6.67
CA ALA A 405 21.60 -30.85 -7.22
C ALA A 405 21.61 -29.94 -8.44
N VAL A 406 20.91 -30.37 -9.48
CA VAL A 406 20.81 -29.67 -10.78
C VAL A 406 19.42 -29.05 -10.95
N THR A 407 18.39 -29.65 -10.35
CA THR A 407 17.04 -29.09 -10.36
C THR A 407 16.25 -29.51 -9.13
N MET A 408 15.30 -28.66 -8.76
CA MET A 408 14.12 -29.06 -8.00
C MET A 408 12.88 -28.64 -8.79
N ASP A 409 11.94 -29.58 -8.96
CA ASP A 409 10.67 -29.30 -9.60
C ASP A 409 9.50 -29.93 -8.81
N ILE A 410 8.29 -29.48 -9.13
CA ILE A 410 7.06 -30.09 -8.61
C ILE A 410 6.77 -31.33 -9.47
N ALA A 411 6.64 -32.48 -8.84
CA ALA A 411 6.19 -33.71 -9.48
C ALA A 411 4.66 -33.69 -9.60
N VAL A 412 4.16 -33.57 -10.82
CA VAL A 412 2.73 -33.60 -11.15
C VAL A 412 2.39 -34.98 -11.72
N GLU A 413 1.26 -35.55 -11.29
CA GLU A 413 0.81 -36.86 -11.76
C GLU A 413 0.48 -36.82 -13.26
N GLY A 414 0.87 -37.87 -14.00
CA GLY A 414 0.73 -37.94 -15.46
C GLY A 414 1.86 -37.26 -16.25
N GLU A 415 2.67 -36.39 -15.63
CA GLU A 415 3.79 -35.72 -16.30
C GLU A 415 5.07 -36.60 -16.30
N GLN A 416 6.06 -36.19 -17.09
CA GLN A 416 7.31 -36.93 -17.27
C GLN A 416 8.51 -36.08 -16.84
N LEU A 417 9.56 -36.71 -16.31
CA LEU A 417 10.83 -36.05 -16.04
C LEU A 417 11.71 -36.12 -17.28
N LEU A 418 11.99 -34.95 -17.88
CA LEU A 418 12.97 -34.80 -18.95
C LEU A 418 14.33 -34.51 -18.34
N VAL A 419 15.34 -35.30 -18.70
CA VAL A 419 16.72 -35.14 -18.23
C VAL A 419 17.65 -35.00 -19.43
N VAL A 420 18.59 -34.04 -19.35
CA VAL A 420 19.60 -33.76 -20.38
C VAL A 420 20.99 -33.76 -19.76
N SER A 421 21.94 -34.38 -20.44
CA SER A 421 23.35 -34.43 -20.06
C SER A 421 24.22 -33.45 -20.87
N GLU A 422 25.43 -33.20 -20.38
CA GLU A 422 26.38 -32.24 -20.97
C GLU A 422 26.76 -32.55 -22.42
N ASN A 423 26.76 -33.83 -22.84
CA ASN A 423 27.05 -34.21 -24.23
C ASN A 423 25.79 -34.24 -25.12
N GLY A 424 24.72 -33.55 -24.72
CA GLY A 424 23.50 -33.41 -25.52
C GLY A 424 22.66 -34.68 -25.65
N MET A 425 22.82 -35.64 -24.73
CA MET A 425 21.94 -36.80 -24.65
C MET A 425 20.80 -36.52 -23.67
N GLY A 426 19.59 -36.95 -23.99
CA GLY A 426 18.45 -36.77 -23.10
C GLY A 426 17.35 -37.80 -23.29
N LYS A 427 16.44 -37.79 -22.32
CA LYS A 427 15.29 -38.71 -22.28
C LYS A 427 14.16 -38.14 -21.45
N ARG A 428 12.97 -38.69 -21.67
CA ARG A 428 11.84 -38.56 -20.77
C ARG A 428 11.61 -39.85 -20.01
N THR A 429 11.24 -39.74 -18.74
CA THR A 429 10.85 -40.89 -17.92
C THR A 429 9.60 -40.55 -17.14
N PRO A 430 8.54 -41.37 -17.18
CA PRO A 430 7.31 -41.11 -16.43
C PRO A 430 7.59 -40.89 -14.95
N LEU A 431 6.92 -39.91 -14.33
CA LEU A 431 7.14 -39.63 -12.90
C LEU A 431 6.73 -40.81 -12.01
N GLU A 432 5.82 -41.66 -12.46
CA GLU A 432 5.39 -42.90 -11.78
C GLU A 432 6.53 -43.89 -11.55
N ASP A 433 7.55 -43.92 -12.42
CA ASP A 433 8.72 -44.78 -12.24
C ASP A 433 9.55 -44.36 -11.00
N PHE A 434 9.40 -43.12 -10.54
CA PHE A 434 10.08 -42.59 -9.37
C PHE A 434 9.22 -42.85 -8.12
N ARG A 435 9.56 -43.91 -7.39
CA ARG A 435 8.89 -44.23 -6.12
C ARG A 435 8.99 -43.06 -5.13
N LEU A 436 7.88 -42.79 -4.44
CA LEU A 436 7.85 -41.87 -3.31
C LEU A 436 8.76 -42.37 -2.17
N GLN A 437 9.57 -41.47 -1.60
CA GLN A 437 10.50 -41.75 -0.51
C GLN A 437 10.43 -40.63 0.53
N THR A 438 10.96 -40.88 1.72
CA THR A 438 11.21 -39.81 2.70
C THR A 438 12.39 -38.95 2.25
N ARG A 439 12.30 -37.64 2.46
CA ARG A 439 13.40 -36.71 2.15
C ARG A 439 14.72 -37.09 2.85
N GLY A 440 15.84 -36.65 2.28
CA GLY A 440 17.18 -36.84 2.82
C GLY A 440 17.81 -38.21 2.50
N GLY A 441 17.12 -39.04 1.72
CA GLY A 441 17.69 -40.26 1.12
C GLY A 441 18.68 -39.95 0.00
N ILE A 442 19.35 -40.99 -0.51
CA ILE A 442 20.29 -40.89 -1.66
C ILE A 442 19.52 -40.83 -3.00
N GLY A 443 18.22 -41.13 -2.97
CA GLY A 443 17.39 -41.19 -4.17
C GLY A 443 17.55 -42.50 -4.95
N THR A 444 16.93 -42.54 -6.12
CA THR A 444 17.02 -43.62 -7.11
C THR A 444 17.64 -43.12 -8.39
N ILE A 445 18.20 -44.01 -9.20
CA ILE A 445 18.73 -43.64 -10.51
C ILE A 445 17.61 -42.99 -11.33
N ALA A 446 17.88 -41.81 -11.87
CA ALA A 446 17.07 -41.09 -12.84
C ALA A 446 17.70 -41.15 -14.23
N TYR A 447 19.03 -41.11 -14.27
CA TYR A 447 19.80 -41.11 -15.50
C TYR A 447 21.09 -41.92 -15.31
N LYS A 448 21.40 -42.80 -16.27
CA LYS A 448 22.63 -43.57 -16.24
C LYS A 448 23.77 -42.76 -16.85
N VAL A 449 24.53 -42.09 -15.99
CA VAL A 449 25.75 -41.36 -16.37
C VAL A 449 26.81 -42.34 -16.86
N THR A 450 27.33 -42.08 -18.06
CA THR A 450 28.42 -42.81 -18.71
C THR A 450 29.43 -41.81 -19.26
N LYS A 451 30.65 -42.27 -19.60
CA LYS A 451 31.62 -41.39 -20.29
C LYS A 451 31.10 -40.79 -21.60
N ARG A 452 30.16 -41.48 -22.26
CA ARG A 452 29.56 -41.01 -23.52
C ARG A 452 28.50 -39.92 -23.27
N SER A 453 27.68 -40.07 -22.25
CA SER A 453 26.64 -39.07 -21.93
C SER A 453 27.18 -37.84 -21.24
N GLY A 454 28.20 -38.03 -20.41
CA GLY A 454 28.59 -37.03 -19.44
C GLY A 454 27.56 -36.88 -18.31
N LYS A 455 27.81 -35.92 -17.43
CA LYS A 455 26.97 -35.56 -16.27
C LYS A 455 25.63 -34.95 -16.69
N VAL A 456 24.65 -35.01 -15.80
CA VAL A 456 23.35 -34.34 -15.99
C VAL A 456 23.53 -32.84 -15.80
N VAL A 457 23.05 -32.05 -16.75
CA VAL A 457 23.15 -30.57 -16.74
C VAL A 457 21.81 -29.91 -16.44
N ALA A 458 20.71 -30.54 -16.85
CA ALA A 458 19.40 -30.02 -16.56
C ALA A 458 18.36 -31.13 -16.49
N ALA A 459 17.34 -30.91 -15.67
CA ALA A 459 16.12 -31.69 -15.73
C ALA A 459 14.91 -30.80 -15.42
N ARG A 460 13.76 -31.14 -16.01
CA ARG A 460 12.49 -30.45 -15.83
C ARG A 460 11.35 -31.45 -15.92
N VAL A 461 10.27 -31.19 -15.19
CA VAL A 461 9.03 -31.94 -15.38
C VAL A 461 8.29 -31.33 -16.58
N THR A 462 7.89 -32.17 -17.52
CA THR A 462 7.33 -31.81 -18.84
C THR A 462 6.15 -32.69 -19.20
N ASN A 463 5.21 -32.09 -19.92
CA ASN A 463 4.12 -32.76 -20.65
C ASN A 463 4.52 -32.97 -22.10
N ASP A 464 3.71 -33.73 -22.83
CA ASP A 464 3.94 -34.00 -24.25
C ASP A 464 3.86 -32.71 -25.10
N ASP A 465 3.01 -31.76 -24.70
CA ASP A 465 2.83 -30.49 -25.42
C ASP A 465 3.90 -29.43 -25.14
N ASP A 466 4.79 -29.66 -24.17
CA ASP A 466 5.82 -28.68 -23.83
C ASP A 466 6.95 -28.66 -24.88
N GLU A 467 7.61 -27.51 -25.04
CA GLU A 467 8.85 -27.42 -25.81
C GLU A 467 10.04 -27.23 -24.88
N ILE A 468 11.20 -27.74 -25.28
CA ILE A 468 12.47 -27.49 -24.60
C ILE A 468 13.42 -26.75 -25.52
N MET A 469 14.15 -25.80 -24.93
CA MET A 469 15.25 -25.11 -25.59
C MET A 469 16.55 -25.52 -24.92
N LEU A 470 17.47 -26.07 -25.70
CA LEU A 470 18.82 -26.47 -25.27
C LEU A 470 19.82 -25.46 -25.78
N VAL A 471 20.78 -25.09 -24.94
CA VAL A 471 21.85 -24.16 -25.29
C VAL A 471 23.19 -24.81 -24.99
N ASN A 472 24.13 -24.74 -25.94
CA ASN A 472 25.50 -25.19 -25.74
C ASN A 472 26.45 -24.04 -25.35
N SER A 473 27.68 -24.39 -24.98
CA SER A 473 28.75 -23.47 -24.61
C SER A 473 29.13 -22.45 -25.69
N ASP A 474 28.77 -22.73 -26.95
CA ASP A 474 29.07 -21.89 -28.11
C ASP A 474 27.89 -20.97 -28.49
N GLY A 475 26.85 -20.91 -27.66
CA GLY A 475 25.67 -20.06 -27.89
C GLY A 475 24.65 -20.64 -28.87
N VAL A 476 24.88 -21.84 -29.43
CA VAL A 476 23.92 -22.51 -30.32
C VAL A 476 22.72 -22.98 -29.49
N ALA A 477 21.53 -22.50 -29.85
CA ALA A 477 20.27 -22.91 -29.25
C ALA A 477 19.46 -23.81 -30.20
N ILE A 478 18.93 -24.92 -29.68
CA ILE A 478 18.02 -25.82 -30.40
C ILE A 478 16.72 -25.92 -29.63
N ARG A 479 15.60 -25.79 -30.35
CA ARG A 479 14.25 -26.02 -29.83
C ARG A 479 13.76 -27.39 -30.28
N ILE A 480 13.25 -28.17 -29.34
CA ILE A 480 12.79 -29.55 -29.56
C ILE A 480 11.45 -29.69 -28.83
N LYS A 481 10.45 -30.28 -29.47
CA LYS A 481 9.20 -30.61 -28.78
C LYS A 481 9.45 -31.74 -27.79
N ALA A 482 8.80 -31.70 -26.63
CA ALA A 482 8.99 -32.72 -25.61
C ALA A 482 8.58 -34.10 -26.15
N ASP A 483 7.48 -34.18 -26.91
CA ASP A 483 6.97 -35.41 -27.54
C ASP A 483 8.00 -36.15 -28.41
N GLU A 484 8.87 -35.43 -29.13
CA GLU A 484 9.96 -35.96 -29.95
C GLU A 484 11.06 -36.65 -29.11
N VAL A 485 11.20 -36.28 -27.83
CA VAL A 485 12.17 -36.91 -26.94
C VAL A 485 11.66 -38.27 -26.49
N SER A 486 12.47 -39.31 -26.72
CA SER A 486 12.08 -40.68 -26.41
C SER A 486 11.80 -40.92 -24.92
N VAL A 487 10.65 -41.55 -24.65
CA VAL A 487 10.27 -42.02 -23.31
C VAL A 487 10.97 -43.36 -23.04
N VAL A 488 11.84 -43.39 -22.05
CA VAL A 488 12.62 -44.59 -21.69
C VAL A 488 12.75 -44.74 -20.18
N SER A 489 13.05 -45.96 -19.73
CA SER A 489 13.21 -46.27 -18.31
C SER A 489 14.30 -45.45 -17.61
N ARG A 490 14.20 -45.35 -16.28
CA ARG A 490 15.17 -44.66 -15.42
C ARG A 490 16.64 -45.09 -15.59
N ASN A 491 16.92 -46.36 -15.89
CA ASN A 491 18.28 -46.88 -16.04
C ASN A 491 18.88 -46.68 -17.45
N ALA A 492 18.14 -46.05 -18.37
CA ALA A 492 18.62 -45.73 -19.71
C ALA A 492 19.37 -44.37 -19.74
N THR A 493 20.19 -44.18 -20.77
CA THR A 493 20.93 -42.94 -21.05
C THR A 493 20.17 -42.02 -22.03
N GLY A 494 19.17 -42.55 -22.75
CA GLY A 494 18.37 -41.76 -23.69
C GLY A 494 18.96 -41.67 -25.10
N VAL A 495 18.45 -40.70 -25.86
CA VAL A 495 18.78 -40.43 -27.26
C VAL A 495 19.58 -39.14 -27.38
N ILE A 496 20.16 -38.90 -28.55
CA ILE A 496 20.89 -37.65 -28.82
C ILE A 496 19.87 -36.58 -29.16
N LEU A 497 19.86 -35.50 -28.37
CA LEU A 497 19.05 -34.30 -28.59
C LEU A 497 19.84 -33.22 -29.30
N MET A 498 21.13 -33.09 -28.95
CA MET A 498 22.05 -32.13 -29.56
C MET A 498 23.38 -32.81 -29.84
N LYS A 499 23.87 -32.69 -31.08
CA LYS A 499 25.21 -33.19 -31.43
C LYS A 499 26.24 -32.13 -31.02
N SER A 500 27.03 -32.45 -30.01
CA SER A 500 28.23 -31.67 -29.69
C SER A 500 29.30 -31.83 -30.78
N LYS A 501 29.86 -30.73 -31.27
CA LYS A 501 31.07 -30.71 -32.11
C LYS A 501 32.28 -30.36 -31.23
N GLY A 502 33.32 -31.19 -31.22
CA GLY A 502 34.53 -30.93 -30.41
C GLY A 502 34.25 -30.98 -28.90
N ASP A 503 34.75 -29.99 -28.15
CA ASP A 503 34.61 -29.87 -26.68
C ASP A 503 33.34 -29.13 -26.24
N THR A 504 32.37 -28.94 -27.15
CA THR A 504 31.12 -28.22 -26.86
C THR A 504 30.20 -29.04 -25.96
N THR A 505 29.69 -28.39 -24.91
CA THR A 505 28.78 -29.03 -23.96
C THR A 505 27.48 -28.25 -23.86
N VAL A 506 26.38 -28.94 -23.61
CA VAL A 506 25.10 -28.33 -23.24
C VAL A 506 25.29 -27.68 -21.88
N VAL A 507 24.96 -26.39 -21.77
CA VAL A 507 25.12 -25.60 -20.54
C VAL A 507 23.80 -25.32 -19.86
N SER A 508 22.68 -25.27 -20.60
CA SER A 508 21.38 -24.97 -20.03
C SER A 508 20.22 -25.56 -20.81
N MET A 509 19.08 -25.69 -20.12
CA MET A 509 17.80 -26.07 -20.69
C MET A 509 16.69 -25.17 -20.13
N ALA A 510 15.88 -24.60 -21.02
CA ALA A 510 14.66 -23.89 -20.68
C ALA A 510 13.43 -24.69 -21.12
N LYS A 511 12.38 -24.69 -20.30
CA LYS A 511 11.07 -25.26 -20.62
C LYS A 511 10.18 -24.13 -21.10
N ILE A 512 9.60 -24.27 -22.29
CA ILE A 512 8.62 -23.37 -22.86
C ILE A 512 7.27 -24.08 -22.79
N LYS A 513 6.33 -23.53 -22.02
CA LYS A 513 4.96 -24.05 -21.98
C LYS A 513 4.21 -23.58 -23.22
N LYS A 514 3.54 -24.50 -23.89
CA LYS A 514 2.63 -24.18 -24.98
C LYS A 514 1.36 -23.51 -24.43
N THR A 515 1.02 -22.33 -24.93
CA THR A 515 -0.25 -21.66 -24.63
C THR A 515 -1.37 -22.29 -25.46
N PRO A 516 -2.62 -22.36 -24.94
CA PRO A 516 -3.72 -23.12 -25.54
C PRO A 516 -4.20 -22.66 -26.94
N ASP A 517 -3.58 -21.67 -27.58
CA ASP A 517 -3.97 -21.17 -28.90
C ASP A 517 -3.22 -21.81 -30.09
N GLU A 518 -2.32 -22.78 -29.84
CA GLU A 518 -1.48 -23.40 -30.88
C GLU A 518 -1.95 -24.82 -31.27
N GLU A 519 -3.18 -24.94 -31.79
CA GLU A 519 -3.62 -26.16 -32.48
C GLU A 519 -3.49 -26.00 -34.02
N ASN A 520 -2.64 -26.84 -34.60
CA ASN A 520 -2.41 -27.16 -36.03
C ASN A 520 -1.19 -26.52 -36.71
N GLU A 521 -0.08 -27.25 -36.72
CA GLU A 521 0.88 -27.25 -37.83
C GLU A 521 1.05 -28.70 -38.36
N PRO A 522 1.01 -28.94 -39.68
CA PRO A 522 1.45 -30.20 -40.27
C PRO A 522 2.98 -30.21 -40.44
N ASP A 523 3.58 -31.39 -40.30
CA ASP A 523 5.01 -31.66 -40.51
C ASP A 523 5.50 -31.17 -41.89
N VAL A 524 6.65 -30.49 -41.92
CA VAL A 524 7.41 -30.26 -43.17
C VAL A 524 8.90 -30.54 -42.95
N GLU A 525 9.42 -31.35 -43.88
CA GLU A 525 10.71 -32.03 -43.96
C GLU A 525 11.95 -31.13 -43.91
N GLU A 526 13.06 -31.70 -43.42
CA GLU A 526 14.42 -31.15 -43.45
C GLU A 526 14.84 -30.68 -44.87
N ILE A 527 15.32 -29.44 -44.99
CA ILE A 527 16.14 -29.02 -46.14
C ILE A 527 17.59 -28.92 -45.66
N ASP A 528 18.43 -29.76 -46.26
CA ASP A 528 19.86 -29.86 -46.03
C ASP A 528 20.60 -28.58 -46.47
N SER A 529 21.56 -28.14 -45.66
CA SER A 529 22.18 -26.81 -45.72
C SER A 529 23.35 -26.66 -46.71
N GLU A 530 23.51 -27.57 -47.68
CA GLU A 530 24.62 -27.52 -48.65
C GLU A 530 24.30 -26.81 -50.00
N GLU A 531 23.06 -26.33 -50.23
CA GLU A 531 22.68 -25.73 -51.53
C GLU A 531 22.69 -24.18 -51.62
N LEU A 532 23.13 -23.45 -50.57
CA LEU A 532 23.09 -21.97 -50.54
C LEU A 532 24.43 -21.25 -50.83
N LEU A 533 25.50 -21.98 -51.19
CA LEU A 533 26.81 -21.38 -51.44
C LEU A 533 27.21 -21.18 -52.91
N ASP A 534 26.35 -21.51 -53.88
CA ASP A 534 26.64 -21.29 -55.30
C ASP A 534 25.50 -20.54 -56.00
N ARG A 535 25.45 -19.22 -55.84
CA ARG A 535 24.88 -18.25 -56.80
C ARG A 535 24.99 -16.82 -56.27
N ASP A 536 26.07 -16.13 -56.64
CA ASP A 536 26.01 -14.87 -57.38
C ASP A 536 27.40 -14.21 -57.46
N GLU A 537 28.25 -14.75 -58.34
CA GLU A 537 29.25 -13.93 -59.03
C GLU A 537 28.59 -13.31 -60.27
N LYS A 538 28.21 -12.02 -60.20
CA LYS A 538 28.21 -11.15 -61.40
C LYS A 538 28.61 -9.72 -61.07
N HIS A 539 29.78 -9.38 -61.60
CA HIS A 539 30.29 -8.04 -61.93
C HIS A 539 29.21 -7.08 -62.45
N PHE A 540 29.28 -5.81 -62.02
CA PHE A 540 29.14 -4.65 -62.92
C PHE A 540 30.09 -3.53 -62.48
N ASP A 541 30.86 -3.05 -63.45
CA ASP A 541 31.90 -2.02 -63.34
C ASP A 541 31.33 -0.59 -63.37
N ASN A 542 32.12 0.33 -62.83
CA ASN A 542 31.99 1.78 -62.90
C ASN A 542 32.25 2.31 -64.32
N GLU A 543 31.47 3.31 -64.74
CA GLU A 543 31.94 4.42 -65.58
C GLU A 543 31.05 5.66 -65.40
N ASP A 544 31.66 6.70 -64.81
CA ASP A 544 31.56 8.17 -65.03
C ASP A 544 30.21 8.84 -65.41
N ILE A 545 29.64 9.67 -64.52
CA ILE A 545 29.86 11.13 -64.35
C ILE A 545 29.29 11.99 -65.50
N THR A 546 28.31 12.84 -65.18
CA THR A 546 28.35 14.29 -65.48
C THR A 546 27.23 15.04 -64.75
N ASP A 547 27.66 16.11 -64.05
CA ASP A 547 27.00 17.40 -63.83
C ASP A 547 25.67 17.46 -63.04
N MET A 548 25.44 18.38 -62.10
CA MET A 548 26.20 19.52 -61.58
C MET A 548 25.47 20.02 -60.32
N ASP A 549 26.24 20.66 -59.44
CA ASP A 549 25.79 21.42 -58.29
C ASP A 549 24.60 22.37 -58.59
N GLU A 550 23.53 22.26 -57.80
CA GLU A 550 22.66 23.36 -57.36
C GLU A 550 21.58 22.79 -56.40
N PHE A 551 21.09 23.60 -55.46
CA PHE A 551 20.08 23.28 -54.42
C PHE A 551 20.56 22.86 -53.03
N LYS A 552 21.48 23.66 -52.45
CA LYS A 552 21.27 24.15 -51.08
C LYS A 552 20.76 25.57 -51.18
N ASP A 553 19.44 25.73 -51.02
CA ASP A 553 18.71 26.96 -50.66
C ASP A 553 17.26 26.78 -51.11
N LYS A 554 16.45 26.13 -50.27
CA LYS A 554 14.97 26.14 -50.33
C LYS A 554 14.32 25.49 -49.09
N GLU A 555 14.90 25.72 -47.90
CA GLU A 555 14.14 25.65 -46.64
C GLU A 555 13.61 27.04 -46.34
N GLU A 556 12.57 27.46 -47.06
CA GLU A 556 11.65 28.56 -46.73
C GLU A 556 10.71 28.72 -47.92
N LYS A 557 9.61 27.95 -47.92
CA LYS A 557 8.34 28.13 -48.67
C LYS A 557 7.61 26.79 -48.83
N PHE A 558 7.11 26.26 -47.72
CA PHE A 558 5.98 25.31 -47.71
C PHE A 558 5.03 25.65 -46.56
N ALA A 559 4.77 26.94 -46.39
CA ALA A 559 3.51 27.42 -45.81
C ALA A 559 2.61 27.82 -46.99
N GLU A 560 1.31 27.52 -46.88
CA GLU A 560 0.23 27.70 -47.86
C GLU A 560 -0.06 26.53 -48.81
N ARG A 561 -0.94 25.63 -48.36
CA ARG A 561 -2.00 25.02 -49.18
C ARG A 561 -3.18 24.61 -48.28
N LYS A 562 -4.34 25.25 -48.49
CA LYS A 562 -5.65 24.97 -47.84
C LYS A 562 -6.23 23.61 -48.27
N PRO A 563 -7.01 22.90 -47.43
CA PRO A 563 -8.00 21.94 -47.88
C PRO A 563 -9.37 22.59 -48.15
N LYS A 564 -10.18 21.92 -48.98
CA LYS A 564 -11.50 22.34 -49.51
C LYS A 564 -12.65 21.97 -48.57
N LYS A 565 -13.73 22.78 -48.69
CA LYS A 565 -15.08 22.73 -48.10
C LYS A 565 -15.79 21.37 -48.16
N GLU A 566 -16.35 20.97 -47.01
CA GLU A 566 -17.59 20.21 -46.81
C GLU A 566 -18.18 20.68 -45.45
N GLU A 567 -18.74 21.89 -45.44
CA GLU A 567 -19.50 22.49 -44.33
C GLU A 567 -20.58 23.34 -45.02
N GLU A 568 -21.79 22.80 -45.19
CA GLU A 568 -22.97 23.56 -45.64
C GLU A 568 -24.30 22.80 -45.33
N GLU A 569 -24.30 21.66 -44.62
CA GLU A 569 -25.54 20.94 -44.23
C GLU A 569 -25.84 20.93 -42.72
N ASP A 570 -24.93 21.41 -41.86
CA ASP A 570 -25.10 21.33 -40.39
C ASP A 570 -25.50 22.67 -39.72
N GLU A 571 -25.45 23.81 -40.42
CA GLU A 571 -25.84 25.12 -39.84
C GLU A 571 -27.36 25.33 -39.79
N ASP A 572 -28.11 24.82 -40.78
CA ASP A 572 -29.58 24.96 -40.82
C ASP A 572 -30.27 24.15 -39.70
N LEU A 573 -29.68 23.03 -39.26
CA LEU A 573 -30.23 22.21 -38.17
C LEU A 573 -30.05 22.84 -36.79
N ILE A 574 -29.05 23.72 -36.62
CA ILE A 574 -28.75 24.37 -35.35
C ILE A 574 -29.62 25.61 -35.15
N GLU A 575 -29.98 26.32 -36.23
CA GLU A 575 -30.89 27.46 -36.17
C GLU A 575 -32.34 27.03 -35.89
N GLU A 576 -32.80 25.90 -36.45
CA GLU A 576 -34.15 25.36 -36.20
C GLU A 576 -34.33 24.84 -34.76
N LEU A 577 -33.26 24.28 -34.16
CA LEU A 577 -33.26 23.84 -32.75
C LEU A 577 -33.14 24.98 -31.73
N LEU A 578 -32.65 26.15 -32.14
CA LEU A 578 -32.53 27.32 -31.26
C LEU A 578 -33.81 28.15 -31.19
N GLU A 579 -34.67 28.11 -32.23
CA GLU A 579 -36.01 28.73 -32.18
C GLU A 579 -37.01 27.91 -31.35
N GLU A 580 -36.90 26.56 -31.32
CA GLU A 580 -37.76 25.70 -30.48
C GLU A 580 -37.50 25.88 -28.96
N VAL A 581 -36.28 26.25 -28.57
CA VAL A 581 -35.90 26.40 -27.15
C VAL A 581 -36.25 27.80 -26.61
N THR A 582 -36.39 28.81 -27.47
CA THR A 582 -36.76 30.17 -27.05
C THR A 582 -38.27 30.37 -26.88
N GLU A 583 -39.12 29.61 -27.58
CA GLU A 583 -40.58 29.66 -27.37
C GLU A 583 -41.01 29.01 -26.03
N ASP A 584 -40.28 28.03 -25.51
CA ASP A 584 -40.60 27.36 -24.24
C ASP A 584 -40.28 28.21 -22.99
N LEU A 585 -39.42 29.23 -23.12
CA LEU A 585 -38.96 30.08 -21.99
C LEU A 585 -39.77 31.37 -21.79
N GLU A 586 -40.69 31.72 -22.70
CA GLU A 586 -41.56 32.90 -22.56
C GLU A 586 -42.94 32.59 -21.94
N SER A 587 -43.18 31.36 -21.48
CA SER A 587 -44.51 30.93 -21.01
C SER A 587 -44.70 30.79 -19.48
N ASP A 588 -43.64 30.93 -18.66
CA ASP A 588 -43.72 30.64 -17.21
C ASP A 588 -43.48 31.82 -16.25
N ASP A 589 -43.21 33.05 -16.75
CA ASP A 589 -43.07 34.24 -15.89
C ASP A 589 -44.25 35.22 -16.04
N ALA A 590 -45.40 34.81 -15.52
CA ALA A 590 -46.47 35.73 -15.14
C ALA A 590 -47.26 35.15 -13.98
N ASP A 591 -46.77 35.32 -12.75
CA ASP A 591 -47.59 35.72 -11.60
C ASP A 591 -46.69 35.97 -10.36
N ASP A 592 -47.11 36.94 -9.56
CA ASP A 592 -46.62 37.28 -8.21
C ASP A 592 -45.41 38.22 -8.08
N ALA A 593 -45.64 39.48 -8.45
CA ALA A 593 -45.08 40.63 -7.73
C ALA A 593 -46.22 41.34 -6.99
N ASP A 594 -46.23 41.32 -5.66
CA ASP A 594 -46.69 42.42 -4.81
C ASP A 594 -46.39 42.15 -3.32
N ASP A 595 -46.18 43.25 -2.60
CA ASP A 595 -46.14 43.44 -1.14
C ASP A 595 -44.79 43.37 -0.39
N ALA A 596 -44.27 44.59 -0.21
CA ALA A 596 -44.08 45.27 1.09
C ALA A 596 -42.63 45.51 1.55
N ASP A 597 -42.19 46.73 1.24
CA ASP A 597 -41.33 47.60 2.06
C ASP A 597 -41.80 47.66 3.53
N GLU A 598 -40.86 47.70 4.48
CA GLU A 598 -40.85 48.68 5.59
C GLU A 598 -39.53 48.62 6.40
N GLU A 599 -38.78 49.74 6.29
CA GLU A 599 -38.15 50.51 7.37
C GLU A 599 -36.95 49.95 8.19
N ASP A 600 -35.75 50.38 7.77
CA ASP A 600 -34.84 51.34 8.43
C ASP A 600 -34.94 51.66 9.95
N GLU A 601 -33.74 51.94 10.50
CA GLU A 601 -33.36 52.69 11.73
C GLU A 601 -33.35 51.96 13.10
N GLU A 602 -32.16 51.53 13.59
CA GLU A 602 -31.14 52.30 14.36
C GLU A 602 -29.94 51.41 14.78
#